data_AF-A0A7V8AII8-F1
#
_entry.id   AF-A0A7V8AII8-F1
#
_cell.length_a   1.000
_cell.length_b   1.000
_cell.length_c   1.000
_cell.angle_alpha   90.00
_cell.angle_beta   90.00
_cell.angle_gamma   90.00
#
_symmetry.space_group_name_H-M   'P 1'
#
loop_
_entity.id
_entity.type
_entity.pdbx_description
1 polymer ?
#
loop_
_entity_poly.entity_id
_entity_poly.type
_entity_poly.pdbx_seq_one_letter_code
_entity_poly.pdbx_strand_id
1 'polypeptide(L)'
;MPQTLTEQLSREQQIAALEKDWATNPRWKGIKRGYSAADVVRLRGSFPIEYTVARRTAEKLWDLLHNEPYVNCLGALTGGQAMQQVKAGVKAIYLSGWQVA
;
A
#
# COMPACT_ATOMS: atom_id res chain seq x y z
N MET A 1 23.83 12.10 25.27
CA MET A 1 23.26 10.78 25.62
C MET A 1 22.32 10.39 24.48
N PRO A 2 22.57 9.34 23.70
CA PRO A 2 21.61 8.92 22.70
C PRO A 2 20.43 8.23 23.42
N GLN A 3 19.24 8.84 23.27
CA GLN A 3 17.97 8.29 23.73
C GLN A 3 17.72 6.93 23.06
N THR A 4 17.09 6.05 23.83
CA THR A 4 16.89 4.61 23.59
C THR A 4 16.38 4.24 22.19
N LEU A 5 16.87 3.12 21.66
CA LEU A 5 16.60 2.50 20.34
C LEU A 5 15.12 2.20 19.98
N THR A 6 14.13 2.60 20.79
CA THR A 6 12.72 2.24 20.58
C THR A 6 11.72 3.21 21.22
N GLU A 7 11.83 4.52 20.97
CA GLU A 7 10.70 5.41 21.31
C GLU A 7 9.60 5.26 20.25
N GLN A 8 8.64 4.38 20.51
CA GLN A 8 7.38 4.35 19.77
C GLN A 8 6.57 5.61 20.11
N LEU A 9 6.09 6.31 19.07
CA LEU A 9 5.17 7.44 19.22
C LEU A 9 4.00 7.06 20.12
N SER A 10 3.57 7.98 20.98
CA SER A 10 2.36 7.81 21.76
C SER A 10 1.15 7.58 20.86
N ARG A 11 0.09 6.98 21.39
CA ARG A 11 -1.13 6.73 20.62
C ARG A 11 -1.70 8.02 20.00
N GLU A 12 -1.67 9.11 20.75
CA GLU A 12 -2.11 10.44 20.28
C GLU A 12 -1.23 10.96 19.13
N GLN A 13 0.10 10.81 19.26
CA GLN A 13 1.04 11.19 18.20
C GLN A 13 0.84 10.35 16.93
N GLN A 14 0.56 9.05 17.06
CA GLN A 14 0.26 8.17 15.93
C GLN A 14 -1.03 8.57 15.21
N ILE A 15 -2.07 8.97 15.97
CA ILE A 15 -3.35 9.45 15.42
C ILE A 15 -3.10 10.74 14.65
N ALA A 16 -2.45 11.73 15.28
CA ALA A 16 -2.16 13.03 14.65
C ALA A 16 -1.29 12.88 13.38
N ALA A 17 -0.30 11.99 13.41
CA ALA A 17 0.54 11.69 12.25
C ALA A 17 -0.28 11.10 11.08
N LEU A 18 -1.21 10.19 11.38
CA LEU A 18 -2.07 9.57 10.37
C LEU A 18 -3.08 10.57 9.78
N GLU A 19 -3.67 11.42 10.62
CA GLU A 19 -4.58 12.49 10.17
C GLU A 19 -3.85 13.48 9.25
N LYS A 20 -2.62 13.87 9.63
CA LYS A 20 -1.77 14.73 8.81
C LYS A 20 -1.46 14.09 7.47
N ASP A 21 -1.09 12.82 7.43
CA ASP A 21 -0.85 12.09 6.17
C ASP A 21 -2.12 12.08 5.31
N TRP A 22 -3.27 11.72 5.87
CA TRP A 22 -4.54 11.71 5.13
C TRP A 22 -4.94 13.07 4.57
N ALA A 23 -4.65 14.15 5.30
CA ALA A 23 -5.00 15.51 4.89
C ALA A 23 -4.06 16.08 3.82
N THR A 24 -2.78 15.69 3.82
CA THR A 24 -1.73 16.37 3.02
C THR A 24 -1.21 15.53 1.87
N ASN A 25 -1.28 14.20 1.96
CA ASN A 25 -0.72 13.32 0.94
C ASN A 25 -1.66 13.25 -0.29
N PRO A 26 -1.17 13.60 -1.50
CA PRO A 26 -1.99 13.59 -2.71
C PRO A 26 -2.58 12.20 -3.02
N ARG A 27 -1.96 11.12 -2.53
CA ARG A 27 -2.45 9.74 -2.63
C ARG A 27 -3.89 9.57 -2.13
N TRP A 28 -4.30 10.40 -1.18
CA TRP A 28 -5.61 10.33 -0.53
C TRP A 28 -6.60 11.40 -1.00
N LYS A 29 -6.21 12.25 -1.97
CA LYS A 29 -7.10 13.27 -2.52
C LYS A 29 -8.38 12.64 -3.09
N GLY A 30 -9.54 13.06 -2.58
CA GLY A 30 -10.84 12.54 -2.99
C GLY A 30 -11.28 11.23 -2.32
N ILE A 31 -10.44 10.61 -1.48
CA ILE A 31 -10.77 9.38 -0.76
C ILE A 31 -11.56 9.70 0.52
N LYS A 32 -12.80 9.20 0.61
CA LYS A 32 -13.64 9.31 1.80
C LYS A 32 -13.51 8.05 2.67
N ARG A 33 -13.41 8.23 3.98
CA ARG A 33 -13.34 7.14 4.97
C ARG A 33 -14.52 7.27 5.93
N GLY A 34 -15.25 6.18 6.16
CA GLY A 34 -16.35 6.12 7.13
C GLY A 34 -15.89 5.84 8.57
N TYR A 35 -14.60 6.06 8.86
CA TYR A 35 -13.95 5.76 10.14
C TYR A 35 -12.84 6.78 10.40
N SER A 36 -12.45 6.92 11.67
CA SER A 36 -11.44 7.88 12.10
C SER A 36 -10.01 7.31 12.07
N ALA A 37 -9.01 8.18 12.16
CA ALA A 37 -7.62 7.76 12.39
C ALA A 37 -7.46 7.05 13.74
N ALA A 38 -8.22 7.48 14.76
CA ALA A 38 -8.26 6.86 16.08
C ALA A 38 -8.75 5.40 16.03
N ASP A 39 -9.75 5.10 15.19
CA ASP A 39 -10.23 3.73 14.96
C ASP A 39 -9.15 2.85 14.35
N VAL A 40 -8.41 3.39 13.37
CA VAL A 40 -7.31 2.65 12.73
C VAL A 40 -6.20 2.36 13.74
N VAL A 41 -5.73 3.38 14.48
CA VAL A 41 -4.66 3.21 15.47
C VAL A 41 -5.07 2.24 16.60
N ARG A 42 -6.34 2.27 17.03
CA ARG A 42 -6.89 1.32 18.01
C ARG A 42 -6.72 -0.14 17.58
N LEU A 43 -6.81 -0.43 16.28
CA LEU A 43 -6.78 -1.79 15.72
C LEU A 43 -5.40 -2.22 15.21
N ARG A 44 -4.38 -1.35 15.21
CA ARG A 44 -3.02 -1.66 14.70
C ARG A 44 -2.22 -2.62 15.58
N GLY A 45 -2.60 -2.79 16.84
CA GLY A 45 -1.77 -3.46 17.83
C GLY A 45 -0.54 -2.64 18.24
N SER A 46 0.30 -3.20 19.09
CA SER A 46 1.50 -2.53 19.62
C SER A 46 2.77 -2.78 18.79
N PHE A 47 2.78 -3.81 17.95
CA PHE A 47 3.94 -4.22 17.16
C PHE A 47 3.72 -3.94 15.68
N PRO A 48 4.36 -2.88 15.12
CA PRO A 48 4.22 -2.59 13.70
C PRO A 48 4.95 -3.63 12.85
N ILE A 49 4.23 -4.26 11.93
CA ILE A 49 4.79 -5.17 10.92
C ILE A 49 5.00 -4.38 9.63
N GLU A 50 6.21 -4.41 9.09
CA GLU A 50 6.50 -3.79 7.80
C GLU A 50 6.09 -4.74 6.65
N TYR A 51 5.22 -4.26 5.77
CA TYR A 51 4.78 -4.98 4.58
C TYR A 51 5.52 -4.49 3.34
N THR A 52 6.84 -4.69 3.31
CA THR A 52 7.76 -4.07 2.33
C THR A 52 7.30 -4.27 0.88
N VAL A 53 6.91 -5.48 0.49
CA VAL A 53 6.48 -5.76 -0.89
C VAL A 53 5.19 -5.00 -1.20
N ALA A 54 4.19 -5.06 -0.32
CA ALA A 54 2.91 -4.40 -0.53
C ALA A 54 3.06 -2.88 -0.62
N ARG A 55 3.88 -2.27 0.24
CA ARG A 55 4.15 -0.82 0.19
C ARG A 55 4.82 -0.42 -1.12
N ARG A 56 5.95 -1.06 -1.46
CA ARG A 56 6.73 -0.71 -2.66
C ARG A 56 5.94 -0.92 -3.95
N THR A 57 5.14 -1.98 -4.05
CA THR A 57 4.36 -2.25 -5.26
C THR A 57 3.12 -1.37 -5.36
N ALA A 58 2.48 -0.99 -4.24
CA ALA A 58 1.38 -0.03 -4.24
C ALA A 58 1.83 1.39 -4.64
N GLU A 59 2.99 1.83 -4.15
CA GLU A 59 3.64 3.09 -4.56
C GLU A 59 3.97 3.04 -6.06
N LYS A 60 4.65 1.99 -6.52
CA LYS A 60 4.98 1.81 -7.95
C LYS A 60 3.73 1.80 -8.84
N LEU A 61 2.67 1.09 -8.44
CA LEU A 61 1.43 1.03 -9.22
C LEU A 61 0.74 2.39 -9.26
N TRP A 62 0.71 3.12 -8.14
CA TRP A 62 0.18 4.48 -8.10
C TRP A 62 0.93 5.38 -9.09
N ASP A 63 2.25 5.32 -9.12
CA ASP A 63 3.07 6.10 -10.06
C ASP A 63 2.78 5.71 -11.52
N LEU A 64 2.68 4.42 -11.84
CA LEU A 64 2.34 3.96 -13.19
C LEU A 64 0.98 4.50 -13.64
N LEU A 65 -0.03 4.45 -12.76
CA LEU A 65 -1.39 4.90 -13.08
C LEU A 65 -1.50 6.42 -13.32
N HIS A 66 -0.57 7.22 -12.79
CA HIS A 66 -0.58 8.68 -12.95
C HIS A 66 0.34 9.19 -14.06
N ASN A 67 1.32 8.38 -14.48
CA ASN A 67 2.35 8.82 -15.42
C ASN A 67 2.35 8.07 -16.76
N GLU A 68 1.60 6.96 -16.88
CA GLU A 68 1.44 6.23 -18.13
C GLU A 68 0.06 6.49 -18.75
N PRO A 69 -0.09 6.48 -20.09
CA PRO A 69 -1.40 6.64 -20.73
C PRO A 69 -2.41 5.57 -20.29
N TYR A 70 -1.94 4.34 -20.05
CA TYR A 70 -2.69 3.24 -19.46
C TYR A 70 -1.73 2.19 -18.91
N VAL A 71 -2.23 1.29 -18.05
CA VAL A 71 -1.49 0.13 -17.54
C VAL A 71 -2.29 -1.13 -17.85
N ASN A 72 -1.84 -1.92 -18.83
CA ASN A 72 -2.43 -3.21 -19.14
C ASN A 72 -1.90 -4.32 -18.20
N CYS A 73 -2.70 -5.37 -18.06
CA CYS A 73 -2.37 -6.57 -17.30
C CYS A 73 -3.03 -7.80 -17.92
N LEU A 74 -2.53 -8.97 -17.55
CA LEU A 74 -3.12 -10.26 -17.92
C LEU A 74 -3.36 -11.08 -16.64
N GLY A 75 -4.36 -11.96 -16.70
CA GLY A 75 -4.62 -12.92 -15.64
C GLY A 75 -3.46 -13.90 -15.46
N ALA A 76 -2.99 -14.10 -14.22
CA ALA A 76 -2.02 -15.12 -13.88
C ALA A 76 -2.55 -16.04 -12.76
N LEU A 77 -2.63 -17.34 -13.04
CA LEU A 77 -3.01 -18.39 -12.07
C LEU A 77 -1.81 -19.13 -11.48
N THR A 78 -0.60 -18.89 -12.02
CA THR A 78 0.65 -19.42 -11.48
C THR A 78 1.76 -18.37 -11.47
N GLY A 79 2.77 -18.58 -10.63
CA GLY A 79 3.98 -17.75 -10.65
C GLY A 79 4.73 -17.82 -11.99
N GLY A 80 4.71 -18.97 -12.67
CA GLY A 80 5.33 -19.14 -13.99
C GLY A 80 4.72 -18.22 -15.05
N GLN A 81 3.38 -18.10 -15.08
CA GLN A 81 2.69 -17.17 -15.96
C GLN A 81 3.06 -15.72 -15.66
N ALA A 82 3.04 -15.32 -14.38
CA ALA A 82 3.41 -13.98 -13.97
C ALA A 82 4.85 -13.62 -14.39
N MET A 83 5.79 -14.56 -14.22
CA MET A 83 7.18 -14.37 -14.65
C MET A 83 7.33 -14.16 -16.16
N GLN A 84 6.57 -14.89 -16.99
CA GLN A 84 6.61 -14.70 -18.44
C GLN A 84 5.97 -13.38 -18.88
N GLN A 85 4.89 -12.95 -18.22
CA GLN A 85 4.27 -11.64 -18.48
C GLN A 85 5.26 -10.49 -18.23
N VAL A 86 6.00 -10.54 -17.10
CA VAL A 86 7.04 -9.54 -16.80
C VAL A 86 8.16 -9.58 -17.84
N LYS A 87 8.63 -10.76 -18.23
CA LYS A 87 9.65 -10.91 -19.29
C LYS A 87 9.18 -10.38 -20.64
N ALA A 88 7.89 -10.48 -20.94
CA ALA A 88 7.26 -9.93 -22.13
C ALA A 88 7.01 -8.40 -22.05
N GLY A 89 7.40 -7.76 -20.95
CA GLY A 89 7.31 -6.30 -20.77
C GLY A 89 6.02 -5.80 -20.13
N VAL A 90 5.13 -6.68 -19.66
CA VAL A 90 3.92 -6.28 -18.93
C VAL A 90 4.29 -5.68 -17.57
N LYS A 91 3.72 -4.50 -17.25
CA LYS A 91 4.08 -3.72 -16.05
C LYS A 91 3.27 -4.10 -14.80
N ALA A 92 2.14 -4.80 -14.94
CA ALA A 92 1.26 -5.21 -13.85
C ALA A 92 0.66 -6.60 -14.07
N ILE A 93 0.38 -7.33 -12.98
CA ILE A 93 -0.22 -8.67 -13.00
C ILE A 93 -1.64 -8.59 -12.44
N TYR A 94 -2.60 -9.20 -13.13
CA TYR A 94 -3.96 -9.35 -12.63
C TYR A 94 -4.17 -10.76 -12.07
N LEU A 95 -4.73 -10.85 -10.87
CA LEU A 95 -5.04 -12.11 -10.22
C LEU A 95 -6.56 -12.28 -10.23
N SER A 96 -7.06 -13.03 -11.22
CA SER A 96 -8.49 -13.23 -11.43
C SER A 96 -9.04 -14.28 -10.45
N GLY A 97 -10.05 -13.90 -9.66
CA GLY A 97 -10.78 -14.86 -8.82
C GLY A 97 -11.45 -15.97 -9.63
N TRP A 98 -11.81 -15.70 -10.90
CA TRP A 98 -12.42 -16.70 -11.79
C TRP A 98 -11.42 -17.76 -12.29
N GLN A 99 -10.13 -17.43 -12.36
CA GLN A 99 -9.09 -18.41 -12.70
C GLN A 99 -8.65 -19.25 -11.49
N VAL A 100 -8.97 -18.80 -10.27
CA VAL A 100 -8.68 -19.51 -9.03
C VAL A 100 -9.78 -20.51 -8.67
N ALA A 101 -11.04 -20.14 -8.95
CA ALA A 101 -12.22 -20.97 -8.70
C ALA A 101 -12.25 -22.23 -9.55
#